data_AF-A0A933GZ77-F1
#
_entry.id   AF-A0A933GZ77-F1
#
_cell.length_a   1.000
_cell.length_b   1.000
_cell.length_c   1.000
_cell.angle_alpha   90.00
_cell.angle_beta   90.00
_cell.angle_gamma   90.00
#
_symmetry.space_group_name_H-M   'P 1'
#
loop_
_entity.id
_entity.type
_entity.pdbx_description
1 polymer ?
#
loop_
_entity_poly.entity_id
_entity_poly.type
_entity_poly.pdbx_seq_one_letter_code
_entity_poly.pdbx_strand_id
1 'polypeptide(L)'
;MGASLPSSSPLASQPEWRDLIRWLESEGQQARSFFGVRGPILFWDEGSDSPNAKALSPDDPSGPAVLIGIRLTLRLRNYSVETQIPLQAIIGHEYGHQYQYQRIEMLGERFVYRDELIADYLAGAYLRSTGASPKEASYAARIVFGLGGTDFNNPQHHGTHAQRAGALRAGYESGRLP
;
A
#
# COMPACT_ATOMS: atom_id res chain seq x y z
N MET A 1 -15.42 7.85 11.50
CA MET A 1 -16.33 6.76 11.06
C MET A 1 -15.46 5.68 10.46
N GLY A 2 -15.43 4.48 11.05
CA GLY A 2 -14.61 3.37 10.57
C GLY A 2 -15.24 2.75 9.33
N ALA A 3 -14.42 2.38 8.34
CA ALA A 3 -14.88 1.70 7.14
C ALA A 3 -15.52 0.37 7.53
N SER A 4 -16.84 0.27 7.39
CA SER A 4 -17.54 -0.99 7.58
C SER A 4 -17.57 -1.71 6.24
N LEU A 5 -17.24 -3.00 6.22
CA LEU A 5 -17.54 -3.84 5.07
C LEU A 5 -19.02 -3.70 4.69
N PRO A 6 -19.40 -3.79 3.40
CA PRO A 6 -20.79 -3.98 3.04
C PRO A 6 -21.33 -5.19 3.80
N SER A 7 -22.40 -5.00 4.58
CA SER A 7 -23.00 -6.05 5.42
C SER A 7 -23.49 -7.28 4.63
N SER A 8 -23.52 -7.17 3.30
CA SER A 8 -23.90 -8.20 2.34
C SER A 8 -22.75 -9.10 1.88
N SER A 9 -21.49 -8.83 2.24
CA SER A 9 -20.38 -9.69 1.81
C SER A 9 -20.37 -11.01 2.59
N PRO A 10 -20.45 -12.19 1.94
CA PRO A 10 -20.37 -13.50 2.60
C PRO A 10 -19.06 -13.70 3.38
N LEU A 11 -18.05 -12.88 3.10
CA LEU A 11 -16.73 -12.91 3.72
C LEU A 11 -16.72 -12.22 5.10
N ALA A 12 -17.63 -11.27 5.34
CA ALA A 12 -17.67 -10.51 6.59
C ALA A 12 -18.05 -11.35 7.83
N SER A 13 -18.63 -12.54 7.62
CA SER A 13 -19.06 -13.45 8.69
C SER A 13 -17.99 -14.48 9.09
N GLN A 14 -16.89 -14.61 8.34
CA GLN A 14 -15.83 -15.59 8.60
C GLN A 14 -14.84 -15.08 9.67
N PRO A 15 -14.49 -15.86 10.71
CA PRO A 15 -13.59 -15.42 11.78
C PRO A 15 -12.22 -14.93 11.30
N GLU A 16 -11.61 -15.64 10.36
CA GLU A 16 -10.32 -15.30 9.75
C GLU A 16 -10.33 -13.95 9.02
N TRP A 17 -11.49 -13.56 8.50
CA TRP A 17 -11.70 -12.26 7.88
C TRP A 17 -11.77 -11.15 8.91
N ARG A 18 -12.38 -11.41 10.07
CA ARG A 18 -12.44 -10.43 11.15
C ARG A 18 -11.05 -10.15 11.73
N ASP A 19 -10.21 -11.16 11.83
CA ASP A 19 -8.80 -10.99 12.24
C ASP A 19 -8.01 -10.18 11.20
N LEU A 20 -8.19 -10.49 9.92
CA LEU A 20 -7.53 -9.78 8.83
C LEU A 20 -7.92 -8.31 8.76
N ILE A 21 -9.22 -8.00 8.90
CA ILE A 21 -9.70 -6.61 8.94
C ILE A 21 -9.13 -5.87 10.15
N ARG A 22 -9.15 -6.49 11.34
CA ARG A 22 -8.53 -5.88 12.54
C ARG A 22 -7.05 -5.58 12.33
N TRP A 23 -6.34 -6.52 11.72
CA TRP A 23 -4.93 -6.33 11.37
C TRP A 23 -4.76 -5.17 10.37
N LEU A 24 -5.55 -5.12 9.30
CA LEU A 24 -5.50 -4.05 8.31
C LEU A 24 -5.82 -2.67 8.91
N GLU A 25 -6.81 -2.59 9.79
CA GLU A 25 -7.14 -1.36 10.50
C GLU A 25 -5.99 -0.90 11.40
N SER A 26 -5.37 -1.84 12.13
CA SER A 26 -4.19 -1.55 12.96
C SER A 26 -2.98 -1.13 12.10
N GLU A 27 -2.75 -1.80 10.99
CA GLU A 27 -1.69 -1.49 10.03
C GLU A 27 -1.91 -0.09 9.41
N GLY A 28 -3.14 0.23 9.03
CA GLY A 28 -3.49 1.57 8.54
C GLY A 28 -3.28 2.65 9.60
N GLN A 29 -3.55 2.38 10.87
CA GLN A 29 -3.26 3.32 11.96
C GLN A 29 -1.75 3.53 12.15
N GLN A 30 -0.96 2.46 12.09
CA GLN A 30 0.50 2.53 12.16
C GLN A 30 1.08 3.34 10.99
N ALA A 31 0.65 3.07 9.76
CA ALA A 31 1.07 3.83 8.59
C ALA A 31 0.69 5.32 8.70
N ARG A 32 -0.54 5.64 9.10
CA ARG A 32 -0.97 7.05 9.33
C ARG A 32 -0.08 7.76 10.32
N SER A 33 0.26 7.09 11.43
CA SER A 33 1.15 7.62 12.46
C SER A 33 2.56 7.85 11.89
N PHE A 34 3.12 6.86 11.20
CA PHE A 34 4.44 6.94 10.60
C PHE A 34 4.56 8.09 9.59
N PHE A 35 3.61 8.19 8.65
CA PHE A 35 3.62 9.23 7.61
C PHE A 35 3.11 10.60 8.10
N GLY A 36 2.46 10.65 9.27
CA GLY A 36 1.84 11.85 9.80
C GLY A 36 0.71 12.38 8.92
N VAL A 37 -0.05 11.48 8.27
CA VAL A 37 -1.16 11.81 7.35
C VAL A 37 -2.52 11.46 7.96
N ARG A 38 -3.59 12.05 7.41
CA ARG A 38 -4.93 11.97 8.03
C ARG A 38 -5.84 10.93 7.38
N GLY A 39 -5.63 10.57 6.12
CA GLY A 39 -6.53 9.67 5.39
C GLY A 39 -6.67 8.31 6.07
N PRO A 40 -7.89 7.79 6.29
CA PRO A 40 -8.09 6.46 6.86
C PRO A 40 -7.78 5.37 5.83
N ILE A 41 -7.60 4.13 6.32
CA ILE A 41 -7.67 2.95 5.48
C ILE A 41 -9.15 2.55 5.32
N LEU A 42 -9.59 2.31 4.09
CA LEU A 42 -10.94 1.85 3.74
C LEU A 42 -10.83 0.59 2.88
N PHE A 43 -11.86 -0.25 2.92
CA PHE A 43 -11.91 -1.50 2.16
C PHE A 43 -13.00 -1.46 1.11
N TRP A 44 -12.73 -2.02 -0.07
CA TRP A 44 -13.73 -2.16 -1.12
C TRP A 44 -13.65 -3.52 -1.83
N ASP A 45 -14.78 -3.98 -2.36
CA ASP A 45 -14.80 -5.13 -3.27
C ASP A 45 -14.53 -4.61 -4.69
N GLU A 46 -13.42 -5.03 -5.27
CA GLU A 46 -13.01 -4.60 -6.62
C GLU A 46 -13.97 -5.10 -7.72
N GLY A 47 -14.95 -5.96 -7.43
CA GLY A 47 -15.94 -6.35 -8.43
C GLY A 47 -15.31 -7.05 -9.63
N SER A 48 -15.58 -6.65 -10.87
CA SER A 48 -14.91 -7.23 -12.05
C SER A 48 -13.48 -6.73 -12.27
N ASP A 49 -13.02 -5.77 -11.48
CA ASP A 49 -11.72 -5.12 -11.69
C ASP A 49 -10.57 -6.03 -11.21
N SER A 50 -9.37 -5.76 -11.73
CA SER A 50 -8.14 -6.39 -11.27
C SER A 50 -7.92 -6.09 -9.78
N PRO A 51 -7.33 -7.03 -9.00
CA PRO A 51 -7.04 -6.76 -7.59
C PRO A 51 -6.15 -5.52 -7.40
N ASN A 52 -6.55 -4.57 -6.55
CA ASN A 52 -5.92 -3.25 -6.49
C ASN A 52 -5.94 -2.56 -5.10
N ALA A 53 -5.11 -1.52 -4.98
CA ALA A 53 -5.05 -0.57 -3.86
C ALA A 53 -4.92 0.85 -4.43
N LYS A 54 -5.36 1.88 -3.70
CA LYS A 54 -5.29 3.27 -4.18
C LYS A 54 -5.31 4.31 -3.07
N ALA A 55 -4.44 5.31 -3.17
CA ALA A 55 -4.53 6.55 -2.44
C ALA A 55 -5.49 7.57 -3.11
N LEU A 56 -6.51 8.03 -2.40
CA LEU A 56 -7.38 9.14 -2.81
C LEU A 56 -6.76 10.49 -2.45
N SER A 57 -6.71 11.40 -3.41
CA SER A 57 -6.17 12.76 -3.19
C SER A 57 -7.03 13.57 -2.21
N PRO A 58 -6.48 14.63 -1.59
CA PRO A 58 -7.26 15.58 -0.81
C PRO A 58 -8.46 16.17 -1.55
N ASP A 59 -8.35 16.34 -2.87
CA ASP A 59 -9.40 16.87 -3.75
C ASP A 59 -10.44 15.82 -4.20
N ASP A 60 -10.28 14.55 -3.81
CA ASP A 60 -11.30 13.54 -4.09
C ASP A 60 -12.61 13.92 -3.37
N PRO A 61 -13.79 13.80 -4.00
CA PRO A 61 -15.07 14.12 -3.34
C PRO A 61 -15.32 13.35 -2.04
N SER A 62 -14.70 12.18 -1.89
CA SER A 62 -14.79 11.33 -0.70
C SER A 62 -13.78 11.72 0.40
N GLY A 63 -12.88 12.66 0.09
CA GLY A 63 -11.75 13.05 0.92
C GLY A 63 -10.55 12.08 0.82
N PRO A 64 -9.41 12.43 1.44
CA PRO A 64 -8.21 11.63 1.38
C PRO A 64 -8.37 10.31 2.14
N ALA A 65 -8.01 9.20 1.51
CA ALA A 65 -8.07 7.86 2.09
C ALA A 65 -7.09 6.92 1.36
N VAL A 66 -6.75 5.81 2.00
CA VAL A 66 -6.12 4.66 1.35
C VAL A 66 -7.19 3.59 1.20
N LEU A 67 -7.54 3.29 -0.03
CA LEU A 67 -8.42 2.18 -0.35
C LEU A 67 -7.57 0.91 -0.49
N ILE A 68 -8.02 -0.19 0.11
CA ILE A 68 -7.46 -1.53 -0.10
C ILE A 68 -8.55 -2.48 -0.60
N GLY A 69 -8.24 -3.16 -1.71
CA GLY A 69 -9.10 -4.17 -2.29
C GLY A 69 -9.16 -5.47 -1.49
N ILE A 70 -10.36 -5.99 -1.29
CA ILE A 70 -10.62 -7.25 -0.58
C ILE A 70 -10.00 -8.44 -1.35
N ARG A 71 -10.07 -8.42 -2.69
CA ARG A 71 -9.52 -9.48 -3.55
C ARG A 71 -8.01 -9.42 -3.62
N LEU A 72 -7.42 -8.22 -3.62
CA LEU A 72 -5.97 -8.04 -3.47
C LEU A 72 -5.48 -8.65 -2.15
N THR A 73 -6.17 -8.33 -1.07
CA THR A 73 -5.87 -8.84 0.27
C THR A 73 -5.91 -10.37 0.31
N LEU A 74 -6.98 -10.97 -0.24
CA LEU A 74 -7.10 -12.44 -0.35
C LEU A 74 -5.99 -13.06 -1.18
N ARG A 75 -5.66 -12.45 -2.32
CA ARG A 75 -4.61 -12.93 -3.21
C ARG A 75 -3.27 -12.96 -2.48
N LEU A 76 -2.93 -11.89 -1.76
CA LEU A 76 -1.65 -11.76 -1.05
C LEU A 76 -1.54 -12.65 0.19
N ARG A 77 -2.66 -12.96 0.85
CA ARG A 77 -2.70 -13.92 1.96
C ARG A 77 -2.14 -15.28 1.55
N ASN A 78 -2.35 -15.71 0.31
CA ASN A 78 -1.81 -16.97 -0.21
C ASN A 78 -0.29 -16.94 -0.41
N TYR A 79 0.34 -15.76 -0.46
CA TYR A 79 1.78 -15.60 -0.59
C TYR A 79 2.48 -15.36 0.74
N SER A 80 1.78 -14.94 1.80
CA SER A 80 2.40 -14.63 3.10
C SER A 80 1.42 -14.90 4.23
N VAL A 81 1.21 -16.19 4.54
CA VAL A 81 0.31 -16.60 5.61
C VAL A 81 0.82 -16.13 6.98
N GLU A 82 2.14 -16.00 7.14
CA GLU A 82 2.76 -15.71 8.44
C GLU A 82 3.06 -14.22 8.69
N THR A 83 3.40 -13.43 7.68
CA THR A 83 3.97 -12.09 7.92
C THR A 83 3.22 -10.93 7.28
N GLN A 84 2.31 -11.17 6.32
CA GLN A 84 1.56 -10.13 5.59
C GLN A 84 2.46 -9.01 4.99
N ILE A 85 3.77 -9.23 4.89
CA ILE A 85 4.78 -8.23 4.53
C ILE A 85 4.53 -7.61 3.14
N PRO A 86 4.12 -8.38 2.10
CA PRO A 86 3.77 -7.77 0.81
C PRO A 86 2.60 -6.78 0.92
N LEU A 87 1.64 -7.04 1.81
CA LEU A 87 0.49 -6.16 2.03
C LEU A 87 0.88 -4.92 2.81
N GLN A 88 1.77 -5.05 3.81
CA GLN A 88 2.38 -3.88 4.49
C GLN A 88 3.15 -2.99 3.52
N ALA A 89 3.87 -3.58 2.56
CA ALA A 89 4.58 -2.84 1.52
C ALA A 89 3.61 -2.03 0.64
N ILE A 90 2.49 -2.62 0.23
CA ILE A 90 1.45 -1.93 -0.56
C ILE A 90 0.79 -0.83 0.27
N ILE A 91 0.44 -1.09 1.53
CA ILE A 91 -0.12 -0.08 2.42
C ILE A 91 0.86 1.08 2.59
N GLY A 92 2.15 0.78 2.80
CA GLY A 92 3.22 1.78 2.86
C GLY A 92 3.33 2.61 1.58
N HIS A 93 3.17 1.99 0.41
CA HIS A 93 3.18 2.67 -0.90
C HIS A 93 2.00 3.65 -1.02
N GLU A 94 0.77 3.20 -0.74
CA GLU A 94 -0.40 4.08 -0.83
C GLU A 94 -0.37 5.22 0.19
N TYR A 95 0.11 4.96 1.41
CA TYR A 95 0.33 6.04 2.38
C TYR A 95 1.53 6.94 2.02
N GLY A 96 2.50 6.43 1.26
CA GLY A 96 3.52 7.22 0.60
C GLY A 96 2.89 8.25 -0.35
N HIS A 97 1.92 7.85 -1.17
CA HIS A 97 1.15 8.79 -1.99
C HIS A 97 0.39 9.82 -1.16
N GLN A 98 -0.23 9.41 -0.04
CA GLN A 98 -0.84 10.38 0.90
C GLN A 98 0.16 11.39 1.44
N TYR A 99 1.37 10.94 1.80
CA TYR A 99 2.45 11.82 2.24
C TYR A 99 2.84 12.81 1.14
N GLN A 100 2.94 12.33 -0.12
CA GLN A 100 3.23 13.15 -1.28
C GLN A 100 2.14 14.20 -1.53
N TYR A 101 0.86 13.84 -1.42
CA TYR A 101 -0.23 14.82 -1.55
C TYR A 101 -0.18 15.93 -0.49
N GLN A 102 0.27 15.62 0.73
CA GLN A 102 0.29 16.60 1.83
C GLN A 102 1.53 17.48 1.85
N ARG A 103 2.69 16.94 1.44
CA ARG A 103 4.00 17.59 1.62
C ARG A 103 4.73 17.88 0.33
N ILE A 104 4.32 17.22 -0.75
CA ILE A 104 4.89 17.37 -2.09
C ILE A 104 3.83 17.96 -3.03
N GLU A 105 3.06 18.92 -2.55
CA GLU A 105 2.73 20.05 -3.41
C GLU A 105 4.06 20.80 -3.60
N MET A 106 4.63 20.86 -4.83
CA MET A 106 5.69 21.82 -5.28
C MET A 106 6.80 21.27 -6.22
N LEU A 107 6.65 20.15 -6.92
CA LEU A 107 7.63 19.76 -7.96
C LEU A 107 7.02 19.75 -9.38
N GLY A 108 6.51 20.89 -9.84
CA GLY A 108 6.26 21.14 -11.27
C GLY A 108 5.47 20.04 -12.01
N GLU A 109 5.87 19.73 -13.25
CA GLU A 109 5.27 18.62 -14.03
C GLU A 109 5.45 17.29 -13.28
N ARG A 110 4.33 16.73 -12.80
CA ARG A 110 4.28 15.41 -12.17
C ARG A 110 4.58 14.34 -13.22
N PHE A 111 5.80 13.83 -13.22
CA PHE A 111 6.11 12.59 -13.93
C PHE A 111 5.61 11.45 -13.06
N VAL A 112 4.53 10.78 -13.47
CA VAL A 112 3.91 9.62 -12.78
C VAL A 112 4.98 8.65 -12.25
N TYR A 113 6.00 8.38 -13.08
CA TYR A 113 7.14 7.53 -12.72
C TYR A 113 7.90 7.97 -11.46
N ARG A 114 8.14 9.27 -11.27
CA ARG A 114 8.87 9.77 -10.09
C ARG A 114 8.05 9.63 -8.83
N ASP A 115 6.75 9.93 -8.91
CA ASP A 115 5.84 9.84 -7.77
C ASP A 115 5.77 8.40 -7.28
N GLU A 116 5.70 7.43 -8.19
CA GLU A 116 5.68 6.00 -7.88
C GLU A 116 6.97 5.49 -7.24
N LEU A 117 8.13 5.91 -7.74
CA LEU A 117 9.42 5.53 -7.12
C LEU A 117 9.60 6.16 -5.74
N ILE A 118 9.12 7.38 -5.54
CA ILE A 118 9.12 8.00 -4.20
C ILE A 118 8.18 7.22 -3.28
N ALA A 119 6.98 6.85 -3.74
CA ALA A 119 6.07 6.01 -2.97
C ALA A 119 6.68 4.64 -2.62
N ASP A 120 7.42 4.00 -3.53
CA ASP A 120 8.15 2.76 -3.26
C ASP A 120 9.26 2.96 -2.21
N TYR A 121 10.04 4.04 -2.31
CA TYR A 121 11.03 4.41 -1.29
C TYR A 121 10.36 4.60 0.08
N LEU A 122 9.27 5.35 0.13
CA LEU A 122 8.51 5.61 1.34
C LEU A 122 7.97 4.30 1.94
N ALA A 123 7.49 3.37 1.11
CA ALA A 123 7.09 2.04 1.54
C ALA A 123 8.24 1.25 2.18
N GLY A 124 9.44 1.34 1.60
CA GLY A 124 10.65 0.75 2.18
C GLY A 124 10.97 1.29 3.57
N ALA A 125 10.96 2.62 3.73
CA ALA A 125 11.18 3.27 5.01
C ALA A 125 10.13 2.85 6.05
N TYR A 126 8.88 2.72 5.62
CA TYR A 126 7.79 2.21 6.46
C TYR A 126 8.03 0.76 6.90
N LEU A 127 8.36 -0.16 5.99
CA LEU A 127 8.69 -1.55 6.35
C LEU A 127 9.84 -1.63 7.37
N ARG A 128 10.84 -0.75 7.25
CA ARG A 128 11.92 -0.68 8.24
C ARG A 128 11.39 -0.29 9.63
N SER A 129 10.44 0.63 9.68
CA SER A 129 9.81 1.10 10.92
C SER A 129 8.94 0.04 11.60
N THR A 130 8.35 -0.90 10.85
CA THR A 130 7.56 -2.00 11.41
C THR A 130 8.42 -3.15 11.97
N GLY A 131 9.74 -3.06 11.83
CA GLY A 131 10.67 -4.09 12.29
C GLY A 131 10.87 -5.24 11.30
N ALA A 132 10.34 -5.14 10.08
CA ALA A 132 10.59 -6.13 9.04
C ALA A 132 12.10 -6.33 8.84
N SER A 133 12.53 -7.58 8.69
CA SER A 133 13.93 -7.93 8.41
C SER A 133 14.30 -7.60 6.95
N PRO A 134 15.60 -7.50 6.62
CA PRO A 134 16.03 -7.28 5.24
C PRO A 134 15.55 -8.36 4.27
N LYS A 135 15.43 -9.61 4.76
CA LYS A 135 14.90 -10.75 4.00
C LYS A 135 13.41 -10.56 3.68
N GLU A 136 12.64 -10.08 4.65
CA GLU A 136 11.21 -9.79 4.46
C GLU A 136 10.98 -8.62 3.52
N ALA A 137 11.76 -7.54 3.64
CA ALA A 137 11.69 -6.41 2.71
C ALA A 137 12.01 -6.84 1.27
N SER A 138 13.05 -7.67 1.09
CA SER A 138 13.39 -8.25 -0.21
C SER A 138 12.29 -9.17 -0.75
N TYR A 139 11.65 -9.94 0.14
CA TYR A 139 10.51 -10.78 -0.21
C TYR A 139 9.31 -9.94 -0.67
N ALA A 140 8.95 -8.87 0.06
CA ALA A 140 7.92 -7.93 -0.32
C ALA A 140 8.17 -7.37 -1.72
N ALA A 141 9.37 -6.83 -1.98
CA ALA A 141 9.72 -6.28 -3.30
C ALA A 141 9.54 -7.32 -4.41
N ARG A 142 9.96 -8.57 -4.18
CA ARG A 142 9.79 -9.65 -5.15
C ARG A 142 8.32 -9.99 -5.40
N ILE A 143 7.49 -10.00 -4.36
CA ILE A 143 6.06 -10.31 -4.51
C ILE A 143 5.33 -9.15 -5.19
N VAL A 144 5.49 -7.92 -4.68
CA VAL A 144 4.78 -6.73 -5.19
C VAL A 144 5.17 -6.44 -6.64
N PHE A 145 6.46 -6.51 -6.98
CA PHE A 145 6.93 -6.20 -8.33
C PHE A 145 7.10 -7.44 -9.23
N GLY A 146 6.96 -8.65 -8.71
CA GLY A 146 7.08 -9.90 -9.49
C GLY A 146 5.73 -10.51 -9.87
N LEU A 147 4.64 -10.20 -9.15
CA LEU A 147 3.28 -10.58 -9.50
C LEU A 147 2.78 -9.68 -10.64
N GLY A 148 3.27 -9.88 -11.86
CA GLY A 148 2.91 -9.11 -13.06
C GLY A 148 1.47 -9.29 -13.54
N GLY A 149 0.47 -9.07 -12.68
CA GLY A 149 -0.96 -9.21 -13.01
C GLY A 149 -1.92 -8.55 -12.02
N THR A 150 -1.49 -7.50 -11.35
CA THR A 150 -2.37 -6.48 -10.75
C THR A 150 -2.18 -5.22 -11.61
N ASP A 151 -3.15 -4.30 -11.68
CA ASP A 151 -3.07 -3.08 -12.53
C ASP A 151 -1.94 -2.08 -12.13
N PHE A 152 -0.92 -2.55 -11.42
CA PHE A 152 0.44 -2.04 -11.30
C PHE A 152 1.23 -2.10 -12.65
N ASN A 153 0.57 -2.55 -13.73
CA ASN A 153 1.18 -3.16 -14.92
C ASN A 153 1.24 -2.26 -16.16
N ASN A 154 1.23 -0.93 -16.03
CA ASN A 154 1.73 -0.10 -17.13
C ASN A 154 3.20 0.31 -16.87
N PRO A 155 4.20 -0.55 -17.19
CA PRO A 155 5.62 -0.24 -16.97
C PRO A 155 6.08 1.04 -17.70
N GLN A 156 5.30 1.54 -18.66
CA GLN A 156 5.54 2.79 -19.38
C GLN A 156 5.24 4.05 -18.53
N HIS A 157 4.59 3.90 -17.36
CA HIS A 157 4.28 5.00 -16.44
C HIS A 157 4.85 4.83 -15.02
N HIS A 158 5.14 3.61 -14.56
CA HIS A 158 5.52 3.33 -13.15
C HIS A 158 7.00 3.00 -12.94
N GLY A 159 7.74 2.69 -14.01
CA GLY A 159 9.12 2.23 -13.93
C GLY A 159 9.28 0.73 -14.09
N THR A 160 10.52 0.29 -14.33
CA THR A 160 10.83 -1.14 -14.38
C THR A 160 10.74 -1.76 -12.99
N HIS A 161 10.43 -3.06 -12.91
CA HIS A 161 10.41 -3.80 -11.64
C HIS A 161 11.73 -3.64 -10.85
N ALA A 162 12.87 -3.56 -11.55
CA ALA A 162 14.17 -3.35 -10.93
C ALA A 162 14.32 -1.95 -10.30
N GLN A 163 13.82 -0.90 -10.95
CA GLN A 163 13.84 0.45 -10.40
C GLN A 163 12.94 0.57 -9.16
N ARG A 164 11.74 0.01 -9.21
CA ARG A 164 10.80 -0.03 -8.10
C ARG A 164 11.34 -0.80 -6.89
N ALA A 165 11.89 -1.99 -7.13
CA ALA A 165 12.57 -2.78 -6.11
C ALA A 165 13.79 -2.04 -5.52
N GLY A 166 14.55 -1.35 -6.36
CA GLY A 166 15.68 -0.52 -5.94
C GLY A 166 15.26 0.65 -5.05
N ALA A 167 14.17 1.35 -5.39
CA ALA A 167 13.63 2.44 -4.61
C ALA A 167 13.15 1.96 -3.23
N LEU A 168 12.36 0.88 -3.18
CA LEU A 168 11.94 0.25 -1.92
C LEU A 168 13.13 -0.14 -1.05
N ARG A 169 14.16 -0.76 -1.65
CA ARG A 169 15.38 -1.12 -0.93
C ARG A 169 16.08 0.11 -0.35
N ALA A 170 16.27 1.16 -1.15
CA ALA A 170 16.92 2.40 -0.69
C ALA A 170 16.14 3.04 0.47
N GLY A 171 14.81 3.05 0.39
CA GLY A 171 13.95 3.50 1.47
C GLY A 171 14.11 2.70 2.75
N TYR A 172 14.10 1.38 2.62
CA TYR A 172 14.30 0.46 3.74
C TYR A 172 15.65 0.64 4.43
N GLU A 173 16.73 0.80 3.65
CA GLU A 173 18.08 1.05 4.15
C GLU A 173 18.17 2.41 4.87
N SER A 174 17.45 3.44 4.39
CA SER A 174 17.40 4.75 5.05
C SER A 174 16.66 4.72 6.39
N GLY A 175 15.56 3.94 6.46
CA GLY A 175 14.63 3.90 7.59
C GLY A 175 13.97 5.22 7.96
N ARG A 176 13.96 6.23 7.06
CA ARG A 176 13.47 7.59 7.36
C ARG A 176 12.65 8.16 6.21
N LEU A 177 11.70 9.02 6.57
CA LEU A 177 11.03 9.88 5.60
C LEU A 177 12.02 10.94 5.08
N PRO A 178 11.94 11.32 3.80
CA PRO A 178 12.75 12.39 3.21
C PRO A 178 12.34 13.77 3.73
#